data_AF-A0A3M7L4C9-F1
#
_entry.id   AF-A0A3M7L4C9-F1
#
_cell.length_a   1.000
_cell.length_b   1.000
_cell.length_c   1.000
_cell.angle_alpha   90.00
_cell.angle_beta   90.00
_cell.angle_gamma   90.00
#
_symmetry.space_group_name_H-M   'P 1'
#
loop_
_entity.id
_entity.type
_entity.pdbx_description
1 polymer ?
#
loop_
_entity_poly.entity_id
_entity_poly.type
_entity_poly.pdbx_seq_one_letter_code
_entity_poly.pdbx_strand_id
1 'polypeptide(L)'
;EPPNPGPSPGAGGPNGLTKAFIAGAFVLGMGAGIWFDTQVTFQPQNVASTVLVDTKTPNSELCMANGYSSMVFDQRIFLSFNPFNVYVAQPEVKPGCVLRRSNVGVLERRGLVDGDQVSACKRSMNTFAFVGDLAGRPEVACVYHSEDAENQFLRDPKMGTHMRG
;
A
#
# COMPACT_ATOMS: atom_id res chain seq x y z
N GLU A 1 -46.42 15.76 -60.20
CA GLU A 1 -45.91 14.40 -60.50
C GLU A 1 -44.54 14.23 -59.85
N PRO A 2 -44.37 13.25 -58.95
CA PRO A 2 -43.08 12.89 -58.34
C PRO A 2 -42.44 11.69 -59.06
N PRO A 3 -41.13 11.45 -58.88
CA PRO A 3 -40.63 10.07 -58.85
C PRO A 3 -39.80 9.75 -57.60
N ASN A 4 -40.42 8.88 -56.80
CA ASN A 4 -40.00 7.68 -56.06
C ASN A 4 -38.54 7.13 -56.21
N PRO A 5 -38.15 6.09 -55.43
CA PRO A 5 -37.47 6.13 -54.13
C PRO A 5 -36.06 5.51 -54.20
N GLY A 6 -35.28 5.65 -53.12
CA GLY A 6 -33.93 5.08 -53.00
C GLY A 6 -33.86 3.55 -53.00
N PRO A 7 -32.64 2.98 -53.16
CA PRO A 7 -32.46 1.55 -53.42
C PRO A 7 -32.75 0.69 -52.18
N SER A 8 -33.40 -0.45 -52.41
CA SER A 8 -33.71 -1.50 -51.43
C SER A 8 -32.48 -2.28 -50.96
N PRO A 9 -32.51 -2.85 -49.74
CA PRO A 9 -31.46 -3.73 -49.24
C PRO A 9 -31.69 -5.16 -49.74
N GLY A 10 -30.67 -5.77 -50.34
CA GLY A 10 -30.69 -7.19 -50.65
C GLY A 10 -29.30 -7.71 -50.97
N ALA A 11 -28.74 -8.53 -50.07
CA ALA A 11 -27.99 -9.74 -50.41
C ALA A 11 -27.46 -10.45 -49.13
N GLY A 12 -28.08 -11.59 -48.78
CA GLY A 12 -27.41 -12.71 -48.09
C GLY A 12 -27.15 -12.59 -46.59
N GLY A 13 -28.15 -12.89 -45.76
CA GLY A 13 -27.90 -13.20 -44.34
C GLY A 13 -27.01 -14.45 -44.19
N PRO A 14 -26.11 -14.52 -43.19
CA PRO A 14 -25.21 -15.66 -43.05
C PRO A 14 -26.01 -16.96 -42.87
N ASN A 15 -25.74 -17.92 -43.75
CA ASN A 15 -26.32 -19.27 -43.72
C ASN A 15 -26.22 -19.86 -42.30
N GLY A 16 -27.20 -20.67 -41.89
CA GLY A 16 -27.25 -21.26 -40.53
C GLY A 16 -25.95 -21.94 -40.08
N LEU A 17 -25.19 -22.48 -41.04
CA LEU A 17 -23.83 -22.98 -40.84
C LEU A 17 -22.85 -21.89 -40.38
N THR A 18 -22.80 -20.73 -41.02
CA THR A 18 -21.92 -19.61 -40.65
C THR A 18 -22.25 -19.08 -39.25
N LYS A 19 -23.54 -19.00 -38.88
CA LYS A 19 -23.94 -18.63 -37.51
C LYS A 19 -23.49 -19.67 -36.47
N ALA A 20 -23.59 -20.96 -36.79
CA ALA A 20 -23.12 -22.04 -35.92
C ALA A 20 -21.59 -22.04 -35.77
N PHE A 21 -20.85 -21.72 -36.83
CA PHE A 21 -19.40 -21.56 -36.76
C PHE A 21 -18.97 -20.37 -35.90
N ILE A 22 -19.62 -19.22 -36.04
CA ILE A 22 -19.32 -18.03 -35.22
C ILE A 22 -19.66 -18.27 -33.74
N ALA A 23 -20.82 -18.88 -33.45
CA ALA A 23 -21.21 -19.24 -32.09
C ALA A 23 -20.28 -20.31 -31.48
N GLY A 24 -19.90 -21.32 -32.28
CA GLY A 24 -18.97 -22.37 -31.86
C GLY A 24 -17.57 -21.82 -31.55
N ALA A 25 -17.03 -20.93 -32.39
CA ALA A 25 -15.74 -20.28 -32.17
C ALA A 25 -15.74 -19.39 -30.91
N PHE A 26 -16.86 -18.73 -30.59
CA PHE A 26 -16.98 -17.89 -29.39
C PHE A 26 -17.01 -18.72 -28.09
N VAL A 27 -17.73 -19.84 -28.07
CA VAL A 27 -17.78 -20.75 -26.91
C VAL A 27 -16.44 -21.47 -26.71
N LEU A 28 -15.78 -21.89 -27.80
CA LEU A 28 -14.42 -22.44 -27.75
C LEU A 28 -13.38 -21.39 -27.31
N GLY A 29 -13.51 -20.14 -27.76
CA GLY A 29 -12.66 -19.03 -27.34
C GLY A 29 -12.77 -18.72 -25.85
N MET A 30 -13.97 -18.78 -25.27
CA MET A 30 -14.17 -18.67 -23.82
C MET A 30 -13.64 -19.88 -23.05
N GLY A 31 -13.62 -21.08 -23.64
CA GLY A 31 -13.08 -22.29 -23.02
C GLY A 31 -11.55 -22.40 -23.05
N ALA A 32 -10.89 -21.85 -24.07
CA ALA A 32 -9.44 -21.86 -24.20
C ALA A 32 -8.73 -20.71 -23.45
N GLY A 33 -9.44 -19.63 -23.13
CA GLY A 33 -8.87 -18.44 -22.48
C GLY A 33 -8.45 -18.63 -21.01
N ILE A 34 -8.89 -19.70 -20.35
CA ILE A 34 -8.63 -19.95 -18.91
C ILE A 34 -7.33 -20.74 -18.62
N TRP A 35 -6.53 -21.09 -19.64
CA TRP A 35 -5.30 -21.88 -19.44
C TRP A 35 -3.99 -21.12 -19.68
N PHE A 36 -4.05 -19.84 -20.05
CA PHE A 36 -2.86 -19.00 -20.21
C PHE A 36 -2.77 -17.86 -19.17
N ASP A 37 -3.26 -18.09 -17.95
CA ASP A 37 -2.84 -17.32 -16.77
C ASP A 37 -1.90 -18.17 -15.90
N THR A 38 -0.75 -18.59 -16.47
CA THR A 38 0.34 -19.12 -15.65
C THR A 38 1.66 -18.54 -16.10
N GLN A 39 2.31 -17.86 -15.13
CA GLN A 39 3.60 -17.18 -15.22
C GLN A 39 3.58 -15.77 -15.81
N VAL A 40 2.66 -14.91 -15.34
CA VAL A 40 3.14 -13.55 -15.03
C VAL A 40 4.14 -13.72 -13.89
N THR A 41 5.42 -13.52 -14.17
CA THR A 41 6.41 -13.25 -13.14
C THR A 41 5.95 -11.99 -12.42
N PHE A 42 5.11 -12.16 -11.41
CA PHE A 42 4.83 -11.13 -10.43
C PHE A 42 6.09 -11.02 -9.58
N GLN A 43 7.09 -10.30 -10.09
CA GLN A 43 8.00 -9.58 -9.19
C GLN A 43 7.09 -8.71 -8.32
N PRO A 44 7.03 -8.95 -7.01
CA PRO A 44 6.02 -8.33 -6.15
C PRO A 44 6.39 -6.86 -5.95
N GLN A 45 5.95 -6.01 -6.87
CA GLN A 45 5.72 -4.59 -6.64
C GLN A 45 4.23 -4.41 -6.28
N ASN A 46 3.75 -5.19 -5.30
CA ASN A 46 2.39 -5.04 -4.77
C ASN A 46 2.46 -4.19 -3.50
N VAL A 47 2.53 -2.88 -3.69
CA VAL A 47 2.23 -1.92 -2.64
C VAL A 47 0.71 -1.96 -2.37
N ALA A 48 0.31 -1.96 -1.10
CA ALA A 48 -1.07 -1.94 -0.60
C ALA A 48 -1.84 -3.28 -0.60
N SER A 49 -1.66 -4.05 0.46
CA SER A 49 -2.78 -4.75 1.09
C SER A 49 -2.71 -4.46 2.58
N THR A 50 -3.58 -3.57 3.07
CA THR A 50 -3.70 -3.26 4.50
C THR A 50 -3.90 -4.52 5.34
N VAL A 51 -4.58 -5.53 4.78
CA VAL A 51 -4.75 -6.87 5.38
C VAL A 51 -3.43 -7.64 5.52
N LEU A 52 -2.48 -7.47 4.60
CA LEU A 52 -1.16 -8.11 4.68
C LEU A 52 -0.24 -7.36 5.65
N VAL A 53 -0.40 -6.04 5.79
CA VAL A 53 0.32 -5.25 6.80
C VAL A 53 -0.17 -5.66 8.20
N ASP A 54 -1.47 -5.69 8.46
CA ASP A 54 -2.01 -6.02 9.79
C ASP A 54 -1.72 -7.45 10.26
N THR A 55 -1.65 -8.41 9.34
CA THR A 55 -1.29 -9.81 9.67
C THR A 55 0.22 -10.03 9.81
N LYS A 56 1.05 -9.13 9.27
CA LYS A 56 2.51 -9.16 9.39
C LYS A 56 3.03 -8.18 10.44
N THR A 57 2.17 -7.34 11.01
CA THR A 57 2.50 -6.51 12.17
C THR A 57 2.88 -7.43 13.33
N PRO A 58 4.13 -7.36 13.80
CA PRO A 58 4.56 -8.17 14.91
C PRO A 58 3.79 -7.76 16.17
N ASN A 59 3.29 -8.73 16.94
CA ASN A 59 2.39 -8.48 18.08
C ASN A 59 1.14 -7.67 17.70
N SER A 60 0.42 -8.07 16.64
CA SER A 60 -0.76 -7.37 16.14
C SER A 60 -1.82 -7.09 17.21
N GLU A 61 -2.13 -8.05 18.10
CA GLU A 61 -3.07 -7.86 19.20
C GLU A 61 -2.65 -6.74 20.16
N LEU A 62 -1.36 -6.69 20.51
CA LEU A 62 -0.81 -5.62 21.35
C LEU A 62 -0.88 -4.29 20.63
N CYS A 63 -0.52 -4.25 19.35
CA CYS A 63 -0.54 -3.02 18.57
C CYS A 63 -1.96 -2.48 18.44
N MET A 64 -2.94 -3.33 18.16
CA MET A 64 -4.35 -2.93 18.08
C MET A 64 -4.87 -2.40 19.41
N ALA A 65 -4.48 -3.02 20.54
CA ALA A 65 -4.91 -2.58 21.86
C ALA A 65 -4.21 -1.29 22.35
N ASN A 66 -2.94 -1.09 21.98
CA ASN A 66 -2.10 -0.06 22.58
C ASN A 66 -1.67 1.06 21.62
N GLY A 67 -1.91 0.92 20.32
CA GLY A 67 -1.30 1.73 19.28
C GLY A 67 -2.10 1.77 17.97
N TYR A 68 -1.35 1.88 16.88
CA TYR A 68 -1.81 1.91 15.50
C TYR A 68 -0.80 1.14 14.65
N SER A 69 -1.27 0.22 13.81
CA SER A 69 -0.44 -0.44 12.80
C SER A 69 0.18 0.63 11.89
N SER A 70 1.47 0.49 11.58
CA SER A 70 2.18 1.43 10.73
C SER A 70 3.08 0.73 9.72
N MET A 71 3.31 1.41 8.60
CA MET A 71 4.38 1.08 7.66
C MET A 71 5.59 1.96 7.99
N VAL A 72 6.71 1.33 8.28
CA VAL A 72 7.97 1.99 8.63
C VAL A 72 8.88 1.94 7.41
N PHE A 73 9.33 3.12 6.97
CA PHE A 73 10.24 3.27 5.84
C PHE A 73 11.66 3.46 6.36
N ASP A 74 12.54 2.51 6.08
CA ASP A 74 13.98 2.60 6.35
C ASP A 74 14.66 3.22 5.12
N GLN A 75 14.82 4.54 5.13
CA GLN A 75 15.44 5.30 4.06
C GLN A 75 16.86 5.71 4.44
N ARG A 76 17.82 5.46 3.54
CA ARG A 76 19.21 5.88 3.72
C ARG A 76 19.53 7.02 2.77
N ILE A 77 19.99 8.12 3.35
CA ILE A 77 20.44 9.32 2.64
C ILE A 77 21.94 9.45 2.86
N PHE A 78 22.69 9.49 1.78
CA PHE A 78 24.14 9.64 1.80
C PHE A 78 24.49 11.06 1.36
N LEU A 79 25.19 11.78 2.24
CA LEU A 79 25.67 13.12 1.98
C LEU A 79 27.19 13.09 1.82
N SER A 80 27.66 13.23 0.59
CA SER A 80 29.09 13.47 0.32
C SER A 80 29.35 14.97 0.40
N PHE A 81 30.47 15.36 1.03
CA PHE A 81 30.90 16.77 1.12
C PHE A 81 32.06 17.10 0.18
N ASN A 82 32.61 16.12 -0.54
CA ASN A 82 33.71 16.34 -1.48
C ASN A 82 33.74 15.28 -2.61
N PRO A 83 33.20 15.58 -3.81
CA PRO A 83 32.36 16.73 -4.13
C PRO A 83 30.98 16.65 -3.43
N PHE A 84 30.33 17.78 -3.20
CA PHE A 84 29.01 17.81 -2.54
C PHE A 84 27.95 17.07 -3.37
N ASN A 85 27.47 15.93 -2.88
CA ASN A 85 26.46 15.11 -3.56
C ASN A 85 25.52 14.46 -2.55
N VAL A 86 24.25 14.31 -2.93
CA VAL A 86 23.23 13.61 -2.14
C VAL A 86 22.79 12.38 -2.93
N TYR A 87 22.87 11.21 -2.30
CA TYR A 87 22.36 9.96 -2.86
C TYR A 87 21.29 9.38 -1.95
N VAL A 88 20.22 8.86 -2.54
CA VAL A 88 19.10 8.26 -1.82
C VAL A 88 19.02 6.79 -2.22
N ALA A 89 19.08 5.89 -1.23
CA ALA A 89 18.84 4.48 -1.49
C ALA A 89 17.34 4.20 -1.61
N GLN A 90 17.00 3.11 -2.31
CA GLN A 90 15.63 2.61 -2.33
C GLN A 90 15.21 2.26 -0.89
N PRO A 91 14.07 2.78 -0.39
CA PRO A 91 13.64 2.55 0.98
C PRO A 91 13.12 1.12 1.15
N GLU A 92 13.50 0.49 2.26
CA GLU A 92 12.89 -0.78 2.68
C GLU A 92 11.63 -0.49 3.48
N VAL A 93 10.54 -1.22 3.21
CA VAL A 93 9.26 -1.06 3.91
C VAL A 93 9.07 -2.21 4.90
N LYS A 94 8.97 -1.89 6.19
CA LYS A 94 8.78 -2.86 7.28
C LYS A 94 7.46 -2.58 8.00
N PRO A 95 6.69 -3.62 8.38
CA PRO A 95 5.53 -3.43 9.23
C PRO A 95 5.97 -3.08 10.65
N GLY A 96 5.27 -2.15 11.28
CA GLY A 96 5.55 -1.70 12.64
C GLY A 96 4.29 -1.26 13.37
N CYS A 97 4.50 -0.70 14.55
CA CYS A 97 3.43 -0.19 15.38
C CYS A 97 3.84 1.14 16.01
N VAL A 98 2.96 2.13 15.96
CA VAL A 98 3.11 3.38 16.73
C VAL A 98 2.20 3.29 17.94
N LEU A 99 2.76 3.38 19.14
CA LEU A 99 2.00 3.34 20.38
C LEU A 99 1.24 4.64 20.61
N ARG A 100 0.09 4.55 21.28
CA ARG A 100 -0.58 5.71 21.86
C ARG A 100 0.25 6.23 23.02
N ARG A 101 0.30 7.55 23.18
CA ARG A 101 1.08 8.22 24.24
C ARG A 101 0.72 7.76 25.65
N SER A 102 -0.53 7.37 25.89
CA SER A 102 -0.99 6.81 27.16
C SER A 102 -0.44 5.41 27.46
N ASN A 103 -0.01 4.68 26.44
CA ASN A 103 0.30 3.26 26.51
C ASN A 103 1.79 2.95 26.36
N VAL A 104 2.65 3.97 26.30
CA VAL A 104 4.12 3.81 26.12
C VAL A 104 4.77 2.96 27.22
N GLY A 105 4.19 2.91 28.42
CA GLY A 105 4.66 2.07 29.52
C GLY A 105 4.59 0.57 29.23
N VAL A 106 3.94 0.12 28.14
CA VAL A 106 3.98 -1.28 27.70
C VAL A 106 5.39 -1.75 27.33
N LEU A 107 6.21 -0.85 26.80
CA LEU A 107 7.60 -1.16 26.44
C LEU A 107 8.50 -1.23 27.68
N GLU A 108 8.27 -0.33 28.64
CA GLU A 108 8.99 -0.29 29.92
C GLU A 108 8.71 -1.56 30.75
N ARG A 109 7.44 -1.98 30.85
CA ARG A 109 7.07 -3.24 31.52
C ARG A 109 7.70 -4.48 30.89
N ARG A 110 8.05 -4.41 29.60
CA ARG A 110 8.74 -5.49 28.87
C ARG A 110 10.26 -5.34 28.89
N GLY A 111 10.78 -4.30 29.56
CA GLY A 111 12.23 -4.03 29.64
C GLY A 111 12.85 -3.63 28.31
N LEU A 112 12.05 -3.15 27.35
CA LEU A 112 12.54 -2.72 26.03
C LEU A 112 13.02 -1.27 26.01
N VAL A 113 12.59 -0.49 27.01
CA VAL A 113 13.04 0.87 27.29
C VAL A 113 13.10 1.06 28.81
N ASP A 114 13.94 1.97 29.27
CA ASP A 114 13.98 2.37 30.69
C ASP A 114 13.11 3.61 30.98
N GLY A 115 12.90 3.91 32.26
CA GLY A 115 12.07 5.04 32.69
C GLY A 115 12.63 6.40 32.30
N ASP A 116 13.95 6.53 32.14
CA ASP A 116 14.60 7.77 31.71
C ASP A 116 14.35 8.02 30.22
N GLN A 117 14.44 6.99 29.39
CA GLN A 117 14.11 7.00 27.97
C GLN A 117 12.62 7.34 27.77
N VAL A 118 11.73 6.75 28.56
CA VAL A 118 10.30 7.07 28.52
C VAL A 118 10.06 8.54 28.87
N SER A 119 10.69 9.01 29.94
CA SER A 119 10.55 10.39 30.42
C SER A 119 11.11 11.38 29.40
N ALA A 120 12.28 11.11 28.82
CA ALA A 120 12.90 11.95 27.80
C ALA A 120 12.04 12.03 26.54
N CYS A 121 11.51 10.89 26.08
CA CYS A 121 10.67 10.85 24.89
C CYS A 121 9.38 11.68 25.09
N LYS A 122 8.68 11.52 26.22
CA LYS A 122 7.39 12.18 26.46
C LYS A 122 7.43 13.72 26.52
N ARG A 123 8.60 14.34 26.71
CA ARG A 123 8.76 15.80 26.93
C ARG A 123 8.33 16.67 25.74
N SER A 124 8.16 16.12 24.53
CA SER A 124 7.85 16.91 23.32
C SER A 124 6.68 16.34 22.53
N MET A 125 5.60 15.92 23.19
CA MET A 125 4.43 15.29 22.55
C MET A 125 4.75 14.01 21.76
N ASN A 126 5.96 13.46 21.88
CA ASN A 126 6.37 12.23 21.21
C ASN A 126 5.66 11.00 21.79
N THR A 127 5.77 9.91 21.05
CA THR A 127 5.40 8.56 21.45
C THR A 127 6.49 7.57 21.04
N PHE A 128 6.29 6.28 21.27
CA PHE A 128 7.20 5.24 20.78
C PHE A 128 6.60 4.49 19.60
N ALA A 129 7.45 4.08 18.68
CA ALA A 129 7.15 3.12 17.65
C ALA A 129 8.09 1.92 17.76
N PHE A 130 7.66 0.77 17.25
CA PHE A 130 8.52 -0.39 17.15
C PHE A 130 8.33 -1.16 15.84
N VAL A 131 9.38 -1.85 15.41
CA VAL A 131 9.42 -2.78 14.29
C VAL A 131 9.94 -4.12 14.79
N GLY A 132 9.36 -5.23 14.32
CA GLY A 132 9.74 -6.57 14.76
C GLY A 132 9.06 -7.02 16.05
N ASP A 133 9.28 -8.29 16.40
CA ASP A 133 8.65 -8.93 17.55
C ASP A 133 9.24 -8.44 18.88
N LEU A 134 8.36 -7.96 19.78
CA LEU A 134 8.69 -7.53 21.12
C LEU A 134 9.25 -8.63 22.03
N ALA A 135 9.01 -9.91 21.72
CA ALA A 135 9.60 -11.04 22.44
C ALA A 135 11.04 -11.35 22.01
N GLY A 136 11.47 -10.83 20.84
CA GLY A 136 12.80 -11.04 20.30
C GLY A 136 13.70 -9.82 20.52
N ARG A 137 14.15 -9.24 19.41
CA ARG A 137 14.97 -8.02 19.39
C ARG A 137 14.27 -6.99 18.53
N PRO A 138 13.20 -6.35 19.04
CA PRO A 138 12.51 -5.32 18.28
C PRO A 138 13.40 -4.09 18.15
N GLU A 139 13.20 -3.34 17.07
CA GLU A 139 13.75 -2.00 16.93
C GLU A 139 12.73 -1.02 17.50
N VAL A 140 13.11 -0.25 18.53
CA VAL A 140 12.24 0.69 19.23
C VAL A 140 12.77 2.10 19.02
N ALA A 141 11.89 3.02 18.63
CA ALA A 141 12.26 4.42 18.38
C ALA A 141 11.27 5.38 19.05
N CYS A 142 11.80 6.46 19.64
CA CYS A 142 10.98 7.61 20.01
C CYS A 142 10.63 8.38 18.74
N VAL A 143 9.34 8.56 18.48
CA VAL A 143 8.81 9.19 17.27
C VAL A 143 7.94 10.39 17.62
N TYR A 144 8.08 11.46 16.85
CA TYR A 144 7.30 12.67 17.01
C TYR A 144 6.00 12.60 16.21
N HIS A 145 4.89 13.04 16.81
CA HIS A 145 3.64 13.25 16.09
C HIS A 145 3.65 14.67 15.52
N SER A 146 3.84 14.79 14.20
CA SER A 146 3.75 16.09 13.53
C SER A 146 2.29 16.44 13.28
N GLU A 147 1.74 17.34 14.11
CA GLU A 147 0.40 17.93 13.89
C GLU A 147 0.36 18.79 12.61
N ASP A 148 1.52 19.24 12.11
CA ASP A 148 1.65 20.00 10.85
C ASP A 148 1.40 19.12 9.61
N ALA A 149 1.64 17.82 9.69
CA ALA A 149 1.36 16.88 8.61
C ALA A 149 -0.15 16.66 8.41
N GLU A 150 -0.95 16.66 9.49
CA GLU A 150 -2.41 16.65 9.41
C GLU A 150 -2.95 17.97 8.82
N ASN A 151 -2.34 19.10 9.21
CA ASN A 151 -2.79 20.42 8.77
C ASN A 151 -2.58 20.68 7.26
N GLN A 152 -1.57 20.08 6.62
CA GLN A 152 -1.42 20.19 5.15
C GLN A 152 -2.51 19.43 4.39
N PHE A 153 -2.94 18.26 4.89
CA PHE A 153 -4.02 17.49 4.29
C PHE A 153 -5.39 18.17 4.44
N LEU A 154 -5.63 18.85 5.56
CA LEU A 154 -6.89 19.55 5.82
C LEU A 154 -6.97 20.93 5.15
N ARG A 155 -5.83 21.58 4.88
CA ARG A 155 -5.78 22.92 4.27
C ARG A 155 -5.91 22.93 2.76
N ASP A 156 -5.53 21.86 2.05
CA ASP A 156 -5.76 21.76 0.61
C ASP A 156 -6.15 20.33 0.16
N PRO A 157 -7.46 20.00 0.14
CA PRO A 157 -7.95 18.72 -0.34
C PRO A 157 -7.66 18.45 -1.84
N LYS A 158 -7.14 19.43 -2.60
CA LYS A 158 -6.81 19.27 -4.03
C LYS A 158 -5.44 18.61 -4.27
N MET A 159 -4.56 18.55 -3.26
CA MET A 159 -3.29 17.82 -3.34
C MET A 159 -3.48 16.30 -3.41
N GLY A 160 -4.59 15.76 -2.89
CA GLY A 160 -4.92 14.33 -2.98
C GLY A 160 -5.43 13.89 -4.36
N THR A 161 -5.88 14.83 -5.19
CA THR A 161 -6.50 14.54 -6.50
C THR A 161 -5.53 14.59 -7.66
N HIS A 162 -4.27 15.00 -7.44
CA HIS A 162 -3.27 15.14 -8.50
C HIS A 162 -2.26 13.98 -8.61
N MET A 163 -2.34 12.96 -7.74
CA MET A 163 -1.65 11.66 -7.90
C MET A 163 -2.48 10.65 -8.70
N ARG A 164 -3.15 11.11 -9.76
CA ARG A 164 -3.59 10.27 -10.88
C ARG A 164 -3.08 10.93 -12.16
N GLY A 165 -1.83 10.61 -12.50
CA GLY A 165 -1.23 10.80 -13.81
C GLY A 165 -0.65 9.47 -14.23
#